data_AF-A0AAV6DED2-F1
#
_entry.id   AF-A0AAV6DED2-F1
#
_cell.length_a   1.000
_cell.length_b   1.000
_cell.length_c   1.000
_cell.angle_alpha   90.00
_cell.angle_beta   90.00
_cell.angle_gamma   90.00
#
_symmetry.space_group_name_H-M   'P 1'
#
loop_
_entity.id
_entity.type
_entity.pdbx_description
1 polymer ?
#
loop_
_entity_poly.entity_id
_entity_poly.type
_entity_poly.pdbx_seq_one_letter_code
_entity_poly.pdbx_strand_id
1 'polypeptide(L)'
;MTRRATAIGLAAVLVSVGATLAPRAHAQDMERIAMARVRLTTDPNVTHGCGRVGSAHDDSVKDLRRKIVKMGGNTALITFGGSEDLSTIYAEVFRCAGPPAAAPGTAPAGIPAPPPGPPPPPPPPPAPTR
;
A
#
# COMPACT_ATOMS: atom_id res chain seq x y z
N MET A 1 21.69 -12.94 65.42
CA MET A 1 22.77 -12.06 64.92
C MET A 1 22.45 -11.73 63.46
N THR A 2 21.52 -10.85 63.13
CA THR A 2 21.47 -9.36 63.24
C THR A 2 22.09 -8.65 62.03
N ARG A 3 21.19 -8.24 61.11
CA ARG A 3 21.16 -7.01 60.26
C ARG A 3 22.32 -6.81 59.26
N ARG A 4 22.03 -6.38 58.03
CA ARG A 4 21.79 -4.95 57.72
C ARG A 4 20.84 -4.75 56.54
N ALA A 5 19.79 -3.98 56.80
CA ALA A 5 19.07 -3.22 55.80
C ALA A 5 19.86 -1.93 55.50
N THR A 6 19.87 -1.50 54.24
CA THR A 6 20.16 -0.12 53.85
C THR A 6 19.05 0.37 52.95
N ALA A 7 18.45 1.46 53.40
CA ALA A 7 17.37 2.18 52.77
C ALA A 7 17.92 3.39 51.99
N ILE A 8 17.02 4.00 51.22
CA ILE A 8 17.03 5.39 50.74
C ILE A 8 17.82 5.64 49.45
N GLY A 9 17.08 6.08 48.43
CA GLY A 9 17.57 6.66 47.20
C GLY A 9 16.43 7.29 46.40
N LEU A 10 15.92 8.41 46.92
CA LEU A 10 14.94 9.29 46.27
C LEU A 10 15.44 9.82 44.92
N ALA A 11 14.47 10.04 44.03
CA ALA A 11 14.46 11.02 42.94
C ALA A 11 15.32 10.74 41.68
N ALA A 12 14.63 10.36 40.61
CA ALA A 12 14.75 11.06 39.34
C ALA A 12 13.43 10.91 38.57
N VAL A 13 12.55 11.90 38.72
CA VAL A 13 11.45 12.14 37.79
C VAL A 13 12.08 12.56 36.47
N LEU A 14 12.23 11.62 35.54
CA LEU A 14 12.46 11.92 34.13
C LEU A 14 11.12 11.83 33.41
N VAL A 15 10.37 12.92 33.49
CA VAL A 15 9.27 13.22 32.56
C VAL A 15 9.91 13.46 31.19
N SER A 16 10.21 12.41 30.46
CA SER A 16 10.44 12.50 29.02
C SER A 16 9.09 12.36 28.33
N VAL A 17 8.24 13.39 28.45
CA VAL A 17 7.11 13.60 27.53
C VAL A 17 7.69 14.11 26.21
N GLY A 18 8.37 13.21 25.51
CA GLY A 18 8.69 13.35 24.10
C GLY A 18 7.52 12.79 23.30
N ALA A 19 6.35 13.42 23.39
CA ALA A 19 5.28 13.13 22.44
C ALA A 19 5.71 13.70 21.09
N THR A 20 6.49 12.92 20.33
CA THR A 20 6.69 13.16 18.92
C THR A 20 5.31 13.05 18.26
N LEU A 21 4.67 14.20 18.06
CA LEU A 21 3.55 14.37 17.15
C LEU A 21 4.07 14.12 15.73
N ALA A 22 4.34 12.86 15.39
CA ALA A 22 4.44 12.45 14.01
C ALA A 22 3.09 12.81 13.36
N PRO A 23 3.04 13.66 12.31
CA PRO A 23 1.78 14.05 11.72
C PRO A 23 1.06 12.81 11.23
N ARG A 24 -0.12 12.52 11.77
CA ARG A 24 -0.96 11.40 11.32
C ARG A 24 -1.17 11.45 9.80
N ALA A 25 -1.15 12.64 9.20
CA ALA A 25 -1.15 12.86 7.76
C ALA A 25 -0.02 12.10 7.02
N HIS A 26 1.24 12.18 7.49
CA HIS A 26 2.35 11.46 6.86
C HIS A 26 2.22 9.95 7.01
N ALA A 27 1.73 9.46 8.15
CA ALA A 27 1.50 8.03 8.35
C ALA A 27 0.43 7.49 7.38
N GLN A 28 -0.67 8.23 7.22
CA GLN A 28 -1.75 7.89 6.29
C GLN A 28 -1.28 7.93 4.83
N ASP A 29 -0.46 8.92 4.46
CA ASP A 29 0.09 9.02 3.10
C ASP A 29 1.07 7.88 2.81
N MET A 30 1.96 7.55 3.75
CA MET A 30 2.89 6.44 3.60
C MET A 30 2.17 5.09 3.48
N GLU A 31 1.10 4.88 4.24
CA GLU A 31 0.25 3.70 4.12
C GLU A 31 -0.43 3.65 2.75
N ARG A 32 -0.97 4.78 2.28
CA ARG A 32 -1.60 4.87 0.96
C ARG A 32 -0.62 4.58 -0.18
N ILE A 33 0.60 5.12 -0.09
CA ILE A 33 1.69 4.86 -1.05
C ILE A 33 2.10 3.39 -1.00
N ALA A 34 2.24 2.80 0.20
CA ALA A 34 2.59 1.39 0.36
C ALA A 34 1.50 0.49 -0.25
N MET A 35 0.22 0.76 0.03
CA MET A 35 -0.90 0.04 -0.58
C MET A 35 -0.92 0.17 -2.11
N ALA A 36 -0.59 1.35 -2.65
CA ALA A 36 -0.52 1.56 -4.09
C ALA A 36 0.62 0.78 -4.76
N ARG A 37 1.67 0.45 -4.00
CA ARG A 37 2.81 -0.36 -4.46
C ARG A 37 2.58 -1.86 -4.36
N VAL A 38 1.51 -2.31 -3.70
CA VAL A 38 1.18 -3.74 -3.64
C VAL A 38 0.77 -4.24 -5.02
N ARG A 39 1.53 -5.18 -5.57
CA ARG A 39 1.19 -5.87 -6.82
C ARG A 39 0.34 -7.10 -6.51
N LEU A 40 -0.92 -7.08 -6.94
CA LEU A 40 -1.79 -8.26 -6.93
C LEU A 40 -1.71 -8.94 -8.28
N THR A 41 -1.56 -10.27 -8.32
CA THR A 41 -1.42 -11.03 -9.55
C THR A 41 -1.98 -12.44 -9.39
N THR A 42 -2.46 -13.05 -10.47
CA THR A 42 -2.82 -14.47 -10.54
C THR A 42 -1.73 -15.31 -11.20
N ASP A 43 -0.64 -14.68 -11.67
CA ASP A 43 0.46 -15.36 -12.36
C ASP A 43 1.56 -15.74 -11.36
N PRO A 44 1.81 -17.05 -11.14
CA PRO A 44 2.84 -17.52 -10.21
C PRO A 44 4.27 -17.18 -10.67
N ASN A 45 4.51 -16.89 -11.95
CA ASN A 45 5.86 -16.56 -12.42
C ASN A 45 6.36 -15.22 -11.85
N VAL A 46 5.44 -14.34 -11.48
CA VAL A 46 5.74 -13.02 -10.90
C VAL A 46 6.32 -13.12 -9.48
N THR A 47 6.05 -14.22 -8.77
CA THR A 47 6.54 -14.44 -7.41
C THR A 47 7.84 -15.27 -7.36
N HIS A 48 8.36 -15.67 -8.52
CA HIS A 48 9.60 -16.41 -8.62
C HIS A 48 10.79 -15.60 -8.07
N GLY A 49 11.55 -16.18 -7.15
CA GLY A 49 12.67 -15.51 -6.48
C GLY A 49 12.28 -14.51 -5.39
N CYS A 50 10.99 -14.38 -5.07
CA CYS A 50 10.53 -13.57 -3.93
C CYS A 50 10.53 -14.38 -2.64
N GLY A 51 10.75 -13.71 -1.50
CA GLY A 51 10.60 -14.34 -0.19
C GLY A 51 9.12 -14.45 0.19
N ARG A 52 8.60 -15.65 0.44
CA ARG A 52 7.24 -15.83 0.95
C ARG A 52 7.14 -15.31 2.39
N VAL A 53 6.16 -14.47 2.65
CA VAL A 53 5.93 -13.81 3.95
C VAL A 53 4.80 -14.51 4.71
N GLY A 54 3.74 -14.92 4.00
CA GLY A 54 2.58 -15.54 4.63
C GLY A 54 1.40 -15.64 3.68
N SER A 55 0.20 -15.65 4.24
CA SER A 55 -1.07 -15.67 3.52
C SER A 55 -2.06 -14.67 4.13
N ALA A 56 -2.90 -14.07 3.29
CA ALA A 56 -3.98 -13.19 3.69
C ALA A 56 -5.26 -13.55 2.92
N HIS A 57 -6.40 -13.18 3.47
CA HIS A 57 -7.67 -13.20 2.76
C HIS A 57 -8.51 -12.01 3.21
N ASP A 58 -9.37 -11.53 2.31
CA ASP A 58 -10.29 -10.43 2.56
C ASP A 58 -11.40 -10.43 1.51
N ASP A 59 -12.53 -9.81 1.82
CA ASP A 59 -13.64 -9.59 0.86
C ASP A 59 -13.46 -8.29 0.06
N SER A 60 -12.57 -7.41 0.53
CA SER A 60 -12.25 -6.12 -0.06
C SER A 60 -10.79 -6.06 -0.51
N VAL A 61 -10.54 -5.74 -1.78
CA VAL A 61 -9.17 -5.54 -2.31
C VAL A 61 -8.41 -4.47 -1.52
N LYS A 62 -9.10 -3.45 -1.01
CA LYS A 62 -8.50 -2.37 -0.23
C LYS A 62 -7.96 -2.90 1.10
N ASP A 63 -8.74 -3.71 1.80
CA ASP A 63 -8.39 -4.25 3.11
C ASP A 63 -7.40 -5.42 2.98
N LEU A 64 -7.50 -6.20 1.89
CA LEU A 64 -6.47 -7.14 1.49
C LEU A 64 -5.11 -6.46 1.29
N ARG A 65 -5.06 -5.35 0.53
CA ARG A 65 -3.81 -4.59 0.32
C ARG A 65 -3.26 -4.05 1.64
N ARG A 66 -4.13 -3.53 2.52
CA ARG A 66 -3.73 -3.08 3.85
C ARG A 66 -3.11 -4.22 4.67
N LYS A 67 -3.75 -5.40 4.66
CA LYS A 67 -3.29 -6.61 5.34
C LYS A 67 -1.93 -7.08 4.79
N ILE A 68 -1.75 -7.06 3.47
CA ILE A 68 -0.47 -7.35 2.80
C ILE A 68 0.64 -6.40 3.26
N VAL A 69 0.39 -5.08 3.23
CA VAL A 69 1.36 -4.06 3.69
C VAL A 69 1.71 -4.27 5.16
N LYS A 70 0.71 -4.56 6.01
CA LYS A 70 0.92 -4.80 7.44
C LYS A 70 1.80 -6.02 7.72
N MET A 71 1.72 -7.06 6.88
CA MET A 71 2.61 -8.21 6.95
C MET A 71 4.01 -7.93 6.38
N GLY A 72 4.22 -6.76 5.77
CA GLY A 72 5.46 -6.40 5.10
C GLY A 72 5.58 -6.95 3.68
N GLY A 73 4.51 -7.47 3.09
CA GLY A 73 4.49 -7.89 1.69
C GLY A 73 4.38 -6.71 0.73
N ASN A 74 4.81 -6.91 -0.51
CA ASN A 74 4.60 -5.97 -1.62
C ASN A 74 4.08 -6.64 -2.90
N THR A 75 4.00 -7.97 -2.94
CA THR A 75 3.38 -8.74 -4.01
C THR A 75 2.48 -9.80 -3.39
N ALA A 76 1.34 -10.08 -4.01
CA ALA A 76 0.48 -11.19 -3.62
C ALA A 76 -0.04 -11.98 -4.82
N LEU A 77 0.08 -13.30 -4.74
CA LEU A 77 -0.53 -14.25 -5.66
C LEU A 77 -1.96 -14.53 -5.19
N ILE A 78 -2.95 -14.05 -5.92
CA ILE A 78 -4.35 -14.16 -5.56
C ILE A 78 -4.97 -15.43 -6.13
N THR A 79 -5.82 -16.05 -5.33
CA THR A 79 -6.69 -17.15 -5.70
C THR A 79 -8.10 -16.82 -5.23
N PHE A 80 -9.09 -17.19 -6.03
CA PHE A 80 -10.50 -17.08 -5.67
C PHE A 80 -10.98 -18.46 -5.25
N GLY A 81 -11.76 -18.54 -4.17
CA GLY A 81 -12.26 -19.80 -3.61
C GLY A 81 -13.09 -20.63 -4.61
N GLY A 82 -13.11 -21.95 -4.41
CA GLY A 82 -13.73 -22.93 -5.31
C GLY A 82 -15.24 -22.70 -5.58
N SER A 83 -15.56 -22.82 -6.87
CA SER A 83 -16.82 -22.96 -7.62
C SER A 83 -18.09 -22.17 -7.27
N GLU A 84 -18.26 -21.59 -6.08
CA GLU A 84 -19.54 -20.98 -5.70
C GLU A 84 -19.39 -19.58 -5.08
N ASP A 85 -18.31 -19.35 -4.32
CA ASP A 85 -18.15 -18.14 -3.51
C ASP A 85 -16.88 -17.36 -3.87
N LEU A 86 -17.07 -16.37 -4.76
CA LEU A 86 -16.05 -15.41 -5.17
C LEU A 86 -16.01 -14.17 -4.25
N SER A 87 -16.73 -14.18 -3.11
CA SER A 87 -16.76 -13.04 -2.18
C SER A 87 -15.45 -12.87 -1.44
N THR A 88 -14.70 -13.95 -1.21
CA THR A 88 -13.43 -13.92 -0.48
C THR A 88 -12.25 -14.11 -1.43
N ILE A 89 -11.31 -13.17 -1.37
CA ILE A 89 -10.06 -13.22 -2.11
C ILE A 89 -9.00 -13.81 -1.19
N TYR A 90 -8.40 -14.93 -1.59
CA TYR A 90 -7.25 -15.51 -0.92
C TYR A 90 -5.96 -15.05 -1.58
N ALA A 91 -4.90 -14.91 -0.80
CA ALA A 91 -3.64 -14.38 -1.26
C ALA A 91 -2.47 -15.04 -0.56
N GLU A 92 -1.53 -15.58 -1.33
CA GLU A 92 -0.18 -15.83 -0.84
C GLU A 92 0.64 -14.55 -0.95
N VAL A 93 1.32 -14.16 0.12
CA VAL A 93 1.97 -12.86 0.25
C VAL A 93 3.48 -13.02 0.20
N PHE A 94 4.10 -12.20 -0.63
CA PHE A 94 5.53 -12.23 -0.93
C PHE A 94 6.16 -10.85 -0.73
N ARG A 95 7.44 -10.89 -0.35
CA ARG A 95 8.37 -9.77 -0.41
C ARG A 95 9.27 -9.98 -1.62
N CYS A 96 8.97 -9.28 -2.69
CA CYS A 96 9.82 -9.20 -3.87
C CYS A 96 10.76 -8.00 -3.75
N ALA A 97 11.98 -8.12 -4.27
CA ALA A 97 12.74 -6.92 -4.60
C ALA A 97 11.93 -6.18 -5.67
N GLY A 98 11.36 -5.03 -5.31
CA GLY A 98 10.55 -4.26 -6.24
C GLY A 98 11.41 -3.79 -7.42
N PRO A 99 10.82 -3.55 -8.60
CA PRO A 99 11.45 -2.62 -9.54
C PRO A 99 11.72 -1.32 -8.77
N PRO A 100 12.86 -0.63 -9.00
CA PRO A 100 13.15 0.63 -8.32
C PRO A 100 11.93 1.53 -8.46
N ALA A 101 11.48 2.11 -7.34
CA ALA A 101 10.29 2.94 -7.30
C ALA A 101 10.42 4.01 -8.39
N ALA A 102 9.65 3.88 -9.48
CA ALA A 102 9.55 4.95 -10.46
C ALA A 102 9.06 6.17 -9.68
N ALA A 103 9.89 7.20 -9.62
CA ALA A 103 9.49 8.47 -9.06
C ALA A 103 8.18 8.90 -9.76
N PRO A 104 7.22 9.51 -9.04
CA PRO A 104 6.03 10.06 -9.68
C PRO A 104 6.47 10.98 -10.83
N GLY A 105 6.20 10.58 -12.08
CA GLY A 105 6.63 11.30 -13.29
C GLY A 105 7.58 10.55 -14.23
N THR A 106 8.12 9.38 -13.86
CA THR A 106 8.85 8.52 -14.81
C THR A 106 7.89 7.54 -15.48
N ALA A 107 7.10 8.04 -16.43
CA ALA A 107 6.61 7.17 -17.51
C ALA A 107 7.84 6.55 -18.20
N PRO A 108 7.79 5.29 -18.68
CA PRO A 108 8.86 4.74 -19.51
C PRO A 108 9.13 5.70 -20.66
N ALA A 109 10.34 6.27 -20.72
CA ALA A 109 10.78 7.09 -21.84
C ALA A 109 10.81 6.19 -23.08
N GLY A 110 9.75 6.23 -23.89
CA GLY A 110 9.62 5.33 -25.04
C GLY A 110 8.21 5.09 -25.53
N ILE A 111 7.16 5.45 -24.78
CA ILE A 111 5.80 5.47 -25.35
C ILE A 111 5.63 6.77 -26.12
N PRO A 112 5.49 6.74 -27.48
CA PRO A 112 5.20 7.94 -28.24
C PRO A 112 3.89 8.56 -27.75
N ALA A 113 3.83 9.88 -27.65
CA ALA A 113 2.60 10.58 -27.29
C ALA A 113 1.49 10.15 -28.26
N PRO A 114 0.25 9.91 -27.78
CA PRO A 114 -0.87 9.66 -28.67
C PRO A 114 -1.01 10.84 -29.64
N PRO A 115 -1.35 10.57 -30.92
CA PRO A 115 -1.54 11.64 -31.89
C PRO A 115 -2.60 12.64 -31.38
N PRO A 116 -2.46 13.95 -31.70
CA PRO A 116 -3.50 14.93 -31.40
C PRO A 116 -4.85 14.46 -31.95
N GLY A 117 -5.89 14.51 -31.12
CA GLY A 117 -7.25 14.23 -31.59
C GLY A 117 -7.71 15.25 -32.63
N PRO A 118 -8.76 14.93 -33.43
CA PRO A 118 -9.36 15.90 -34.33
C PRO A 118 -9.89 17.12 -33.56
N PRO A 119 -9.89 18.32 -34.17
CA PRO A 119 -10.47 19.50 -33.54
C PRO A 119 -11.95 19.27 -33.20
N PRO A 120 -12.47 19.90 -32.13
CA PRO A 120 -13.89 19.84 -31.81
C PRO A 120 -14.73 20.39 -32.99
N PRO A 121 -15.93 19.83 -33.24
CA PRO A 121 -16.82 20.36 -34.27
C PRO A 121 -17.23 21.80 -33.95
N PRO A 122 -17.49 22.64 -34.98
CA PRO A 122 -17.98 23.99 -34.78
C PRO A 122 -19.33 23.99 -34.04
N PRO A 123 -19.63 25.03 -33.24
CA PRO A 123 -20.93 25.16 -32.59
C PRO A 123 -22.06 25.27 -33.64
N PRO A 124 -23.26 24.75 -33.35
CA PRO A 124 -24.41 24.90 -34.23
C PRO A 124 -24.81 26.37 -34.37
N PRO A 125 -25.37 26.78 -35.52
CA PRO A 125 -25.87 28.14 -35.72
C PRO A 125 -27.01 28.45 -34.72
N PRO A 126 -27.13 29.71 -34.26
CA PRO A 126 -28.25 30.11 -33.42
C PRO A 126 -29.57 29.88 -34.17
N ALA A 127 -30.56 29.32 -33.45
CA ALA A 127 -31.90 29.13 -34.00
C ALA A 127 -32.51 30.48 -34.39
N PRO A 128 -33.30 30.56 -35.48
CA PRO A 128 -34.03 31.78 -35.82
C PRO A 128 -35.03 32.10 -34.69
N THR A 129 -34.85 33.24 -34.03
CA THR A 129 -35.87 33.82 -33.16
C THR A 129 -37.07 34.23 -34.00
N ARG A 130 -38.24 33.63 -33.72
CA ARG A 130 -39.54 34.05 -34.27
C ARG A 130 -40.18 35.07 -33.34
#